data_AF-A0ABD3K887-F1
#
_entry.id   AF-A0ABD3K887-F1
#
_cell.length_a   1.000
_cell.length_b   1.000
_cell.length_c   1.000
_cell.angle_alpha   90.00
_cell.angle_beta   90.00
_cell.angle_gamma   90.00
#
_symmetry.space_group_name_H-M   'P 1'
#
loop_
_entity.id
_entity.type
_entity.pdbx_description
1 polymer ?
#
loop_
_entity_poly.entity_id
_entity_poly.type
_entity_poly.pdbx_seq_one_letter_code
_entity_poly.pdbx_strand_id
1 'polypeptide(L)'
;MAFSLKSEYIVAFVLILNTWAWHAASVRTLHESNIAEQHEQWMAQYGRTYKDQEEKEKRQAIFKKNLQFIEDFNASGNRTFKLGINQFSDLTDEEFARSHTGYLPPKHSKSHRNASLRQQYSAGDVPESIDWVEKGAVNPIKNQGQCASCWAFSAVAAVEGITQIKSGELPVLSEQQLIDCDTENNGCEGGLPDNAFQYIIQNRGITSEDAYTYHEMDGTCDSTKEAQHAARITDFADVQPGEDELLKAVAQQPVSVGIAGNGLEFRSYGGGVFDGDCGETLDHAVVVVGYGTSEEGKFWKIRNSWGETWGEEGYMRIQRGGESSNGLCGLASRASYPSA
;
A
#
# COMPACT_ATOMS: atom_id res chain seq x y z
N MET A 1 -8.85 -70.45 -0.47
CA MET A 1 -9.02 -70.11 0.96
C MET A 1 -9.72 -68.76 1.04
N ALA A 2 -11.01 -68.75 1.32
CA ALA A 2 -11.79 -67.52 1.48
C ALA A 2 -11.73 -67.10 2.94
N PHE A 3 -11.15 -65.94 3.23
CA PHE A 3 -11.16 -65.35 4.56
C PHE A 3 -12.58 -64.87 4.88
N SER A 4 -13.30 -65.64 5.70
CA SER A 4 -14.53 -65.17 6.35
C SER A 4 -14.11 -64.20 7.46
N LEU A 5 -14.17 -62.89 7.20
CA LEU A 5 -14.12 -61.90 8.27
C LEU A 5 -15.37 -62.12 9.15
N LYS A 6 -15.17 -62.47 10.42
CA LYS A 6 -16.28 -62.62 11.37
C LYS A 6 -17.09 -61.33 11.41
N SER A 7 -18.42 -61.44 11.33
CA SER A 7 -19.40 -60.34 11.37
C SER A 7 -19.09 -59.28 12.44
N GLU A 8 -18.59 -59.70 13.60
CA GLU A 8 -18.18 -58.83 14.71
C GLU A 8 -17.09 -57.81 14.33
N TYR A 9 -16.12 -58.19 13.49
CA TYR A 9 -15.07 -57.28 13.03
C TYR A 9 -15.60 -56.24 12.02
N ILE A 10 -16.61 -56.60 11.23
CA ILE A 10 -17.26 -55.69 10.29
C ILE A 10 -18.07 -54.64 11.07
N VAL A 11 -18.82 -55.07 12.09
CA VAL A 11 -19.59 -54.17 12.96
C VAL A 11 -18.66 -53.21 13.73
N ALA A 12 -17.56 -53.72 14.29
CA ALA A 12 -16.58 -52.88 14.99
C ALA A 12 -15.92 -51.85 14.03
N PHE A 13 -15.56 -52.26 12.82
CA PHE A 13 -14.97 -51.36 11.82
C PHE A 13 -15.95 -50.26 11.38
N VAL A 14 -17.22 -50.59 11.17
CA VAL A 14 -18.27 -49.61 10.83
C VAL A 14 -18.51 -48.62 11.99
N LEU A 15 -18.51 -49.09 13.24
CA LEU A 15 -18.65 -48.21 14.41
C LEU A 15 -17.45 -47.25 14.51
N ILE A 16 -16.23 -47.75 14.30
CA ILE A 16 -15.02 -46.91 14.28
C ILE A 16 -15.14 -45.86 13.16
N LEU A 17 -15.42 -46.25 11.91
CA LEU A 17 -15.57 -45.29 10.81
C LEU A 17 -16.63 -44.21 11.09
N ASN A 18 -17.76 -44.58 11.69
CA ASN A 18 -18.79 -43.63 12.09
C ASN A 18 -18.26 -42.68 13.18
N THR A 19 -17.61 -43.18 14.24
CA THR A 19 -17.06 -42.30 15.28
C THR A 19 -16.03 -41.31 14.74
N TRP A 20 -15.20 -41.72 13.78
CA TRP A 20 -14.22 -40.84 13.12
C TRP A 20 -14.90 -39.80 12.22
N ALA A 21 -15.93 -40.20 11.47
CA ALA A 21 -16.72 -39.26 10.66
C ALA A 21 -17.45 -38.21 11.54
N TRP A 22 -18.01 -38.63 12.67
CA TRP A 22 -18.66 -37.73 13.64
C TRP A 22 -17.67 -36.77 14.30
N HIS A 23 -16.49 -37.25 14.71
CA HIS A 23 -15.44 -36.38 15.26
C HIS A 23 -14.96 -35.37 14.21
N ALA A 24 -14.71 -35.80 12.98
CA ALA A 24 -14.30 -34.91 11.90
C ALA A 24 -15.37 -33.85 11.59
N ALA A 25 -16.66 -34.23 11.59
CA ALA A 25 -17.76 -33.29 11.43
C ALA A 25 -17.83 -32.28 12.58
N SER A 26 -17.73 -32.73 13.84
CA SER A 26 -17.79 -31.87 15.02
C SER A 26 -16.62 -30.88 15.08
N VAL A 27 -15.40 -31.32 14.78
CA VAL A 27 -14.21 -30.44 14.70
C VAL A 27 -14.39 -29.39 13.61
N ARG A 28 -14.92 -29.76 12.44
CA ARG A 28 -15.24 -28.81 11.37
C ARG A 28 -16.27 -27.78 11.86
N THR A 29 -17.37 -28.20 12.47
CA THR A 29 -18.41 -27.28 12.96
C THR A 29 -17.85 -26.30 14.01
N LEU A 30 -17.02 -26.76 14.94
CA LEU A 30 -16.37 -25.89 15.93
C LEU A 30 -15.41 -24.89 15.27
N HIS A 31 -14.61 -25.34 14.30
CA HIS A 31 -13.73 -24.46 13.54
C HIS A 31 -14.51 -23.40 12.75
N GLU A 32 -15.60 -23.78 12.06
CA GLU A 32 -16.48 -22.81 11.38
C GLU A 32 -17.09 -21.80 12.36
N SER A 33 -17.52 -22.25 13.55
CA SER A 33 -18.08 -21.33 14.56
C SER A 33 -17.06 -20.32 15.09
N ASN A 34 -15.79 -20.73 15.23
CA ASN A 34 -14.69 -19.86 15.64
C ASN A 34 -14.40 -18.79 14.56
N ILE A 35 -14.37 -19.20 13.28
CA ILE A 35 -14.17 -18.25 12.17
C ILE A 35 -15.32 -17.24 12.07
N ALA A 36 -16.56 -17.68 12.27
CA ALA A 36 -17.71 -16.78 12.29
C ALA A 36 -17.58 -15.74 13.42
N GLU A 37 -17.20 -16.15 14.63
CA GLU A 37 -17.00 -15.24 15.76
C GLU A 37 -15.87 -14.23 15.48
N GLN A 38 -14.74 -14.69 14.93
CA GLN A 38 -13.63 -13.81 14.55
C GLN A 38 -14.03 -12.80 13.46
N HIS A 39 -14.84 -13.23 12.48
CA HIS A 39 -15.36 -12.32 11.45
C HIS A 39 -16.28 -11.25 12.05
N GLU A 40 -17.17 -11.59 12.99
CA GLU A 40 -18.02 -10.61 13.69
C GLU A 40 -17.19 -9.61 14.52
N GLN A 41 -16.16 -10.09 15.22
CA GLN A 41 -15.25 -9.22 15.99
C GLN A 41 -14.48 -8.27 15.06
N TRP A 42 -13.96 -8.81 13.95
CA TRP A 42 -13.32 -8.01 12.92
C TRP A 42 -14.27 -6.98 12.30
N MET A 43 -15.51 -7.38 12.00
CA MET A 43 -16.52 -6.45 11.47
C MET A 43 -16.77 -5.30 12.45
N ALA A 44 -16.90 -5.60 13.74
CA ALA A 44 -17.07 -4.58 14.76
C ALA A 44 -15.85 -3.65 14.87
N GLN A 45 -14.63 -4.20 14.81
CA GLN A 45 -13.38 -3.42 14.86
C GLN A 45 -13.25 -2.45 13.68
N TYR A 46 -13.62 -2.87 12.47
CA TYR A 46 -13.46 -2.09 11.24
C TYR A 46 -14.76 -1.41 10.77
N GLY A 47 -15.82 -1.43 11.59
CA GLY A 47 -17.11 -0.80 11.26
C GLY A 47 -17.78 -1.39 10.02
N ARG A 48 -17.58 -2.68 9.73
CA ARG A 48 -18.06 -3.33 8.51
C ARG A 48 -19.53 -3.72 8.62
N THR A 49 -20.29 -3.35 7.60
CA THR A 49 -21.70 -3.74 7.43
C THR A 49 -21.93 -4.22 6.00
N TYR A 50 -22.82 -5.19 5.83
CA TYR A 50 -23.14 -5.75 4.52
C TYR A 50 -24.61 -5.53 4.16
N LYS A 51 -24.89 -5.48 2.86
CA LYS A 51 -26.22 -5.25 2.31
C LYS A 51 -27.25 -6.27 2.78
N ASP A 52 -26.86 -7.54 2.78
CA ASP A 52 -27.70 -8.69 3.09
C ASP A 52 -26.86 -9.85 3.63
N GLN A 53 -27.55 -10.92 4.04
CA GLN A 53 -26.91 -12.11 4.61
C GLN A 53 -26.07 -12.87 3.58
N GLU A 54 -26.45 -12.84 2.30
CA GLU A 54 -25.71 -13.51 1.23
C GLU A 54 -24.34 -12.84 1.02
N GLU A 55 -24.29 -11.50 0.97
CA GLU A 55 -23.02 -10.78 0.90
C GLU A 55 -22.18 -11.01 2.16
N LYS A 56 -22.81 -11.06 3.35
CA LYS A 56 -22.09 -11.38 4.60
C LYS A 56 -21.43 -12.75 4.57
N GLU A 57 -22.14 -13.78 4.10
CA GLU A 57 -21.60 -15.14 3.97
C GLU A 57 -20.46 -15.22 2.96
N LYS A 58 -20.58 -14.52 1.82
CA LYS A 58 -19.50 -14.38 0.84
C LYS A 58 -18.26 -13.73 1.49
N ARG A 59 -18.44 -12.64 2.22
CA ARG A 59 -17.36 -11.88 2.87
C ARG A 59 -16.69 -12.69 3.98
N GLN A 60 -17.46 -13.45 4.75
CA GLN A 60 -16.94 -14.38 5.75
C GLN A 60 -16.07 -15.47 5.10
N ALA A 61 -16.47 -16.00 3.94
CA ALA A 61 -15.69 -17.01 3.23
C ALA A 61 -14.34 -16.45 2.73
N ILE A 62 -14.33 -15.20 2.23
CA ILE A 62 -13.10 -14.51 1.83
C ILE A 62 -12.22 -14.23 3.05
N PHE A 63 -12.82 -13.70 4.13
CA PHE A 63 -12.14 -13.46 5.41
C PHE A 63 -11.46 -14.71 5.94
N LYS A 64 -12.17 -15.84 5.95
CA LYS A 64 -11.62 -17.14 6.34
C LYS A 64 -10.39 -17.54 5.53
N LYS A 65 -10.46 -17.41 4.21
CA LYS A 65 -9.35 -17.75 3.31
C LYS A 65 -8.11 -16.88 3.61
N ASN A 66 -8.32 -15.58 3.76
CA ASN A 66 -7.24 -14.64 4.04
C ASN A 66 -6.66 -14.85 5.45
N LEU A 67 -7.50 -15.12 6.45
CA LEU A 67 -7.08 -15.46 7.79
C LEU A 67 -6.21 -16.72 7.82
N GLN A 68 -6.63 -17.79 7.15
CA GLN A 68 -5.85 -19.02 7.07
C GLN A 68 -4.47 -18.77 6.44
N PHE A 69 -4.39 -17.98 5.37
CA PHE A 69 -3.12 -17.59 4.78
C PHE A 69 -2.20 -16.84 5.76
N ILE A 70 -2.76 -15.88 6.51
CA ILE A 70 -2.03 -15.09 7.52
C ILE A 70 -1.51 -15.99 8.64
N GLU A 71 -2.34 -16.91 9.14
CA GLU A 71 -1.96 -17.86 10.19
C GLU A 71 -0.85 -18.81 9.72
N ASP A 72 -1.00 -19.39 8.53
CA ASP A 72 -0.02 -20.30 7.93
C ASP A 72 1.32 -19.58 7.67
N PHE A 73 1.27 -18.35 7.15
CA PHE A 73 2.46 -17.53 6.93
C PHE A 73 3.20 -17.29 8.25
N ASN A 74 2.49 -16.83 9.27
CA ASN A 74 3.08 -16.50 10.58
C ASN A 74 3.56 -17.75 11.34
N ALA A 75 2.96 -18.92 11.10
CA ALA A 75 3.37 -20.19 11.70
C ALA A 75 4.64 -20.78 11.06
N SER A 76 4.97 -20.39 9.82
CA SER A 76 6.14 -20.93 9.09
C SER A 76 7.51 -20.58 9.71
N GLY A 77 7.55 -19.61 10.63
CA GLY A 77 8.75 -19.20 11.37
C GLY A 77 9.82 -18.51 10.49
N ASN A 78 10.84 -17.94 11.14
CA ASN A 78 12.00 -17.31 10.50
C ASN A 78 11.66 -16.23 9.44
N ARG A 79 10.82 -15.26 9.81
CA ARG A 79 10.46 -14.10 8.97
C ARG A 79 10.92 -12.80 9.63
N THR A 80 11.31 -11.84 8.80
CA THR A 80 11.67 -10.46 9.16
C THR A 80 10.43 -9.56 9.32
N PHE A 81 9.25 -10.06 8.92
CA PHE A 81 7.96 -9.38 9.05
C PHE A 81 6.83 -10.35 9.40
N LYS A 82 5.69 -9.79 9.78
CA LYS A 82 4.46 -10.53 10.09
C LYS A 82 3.29 -9.99 9.29
N LEU A 83 2.35 -10.89 9.01
CA LEU A 83 1.05 -10.52 8.46
C LEU A 83 0.03 -10.35 9.58
N GLY A 84 -0.98 -9.53 9.34
CA GLY A 84 -2.06 -9.26 10.27
C GLY A 84 -3.40 -9.11 9.55
N ILE A 85 -4.47 -9.39 10.28
CA ILE A 85 -5.82 -9.04 9.85
C ILE A 85 -5.92 -7.52 9.84
N ASN A 86 -6.39 -6.95 8.73
CA ASN A 86 -6.59 -5.51 8.58
C ASN A 86 -7.92 -5.22 7.88
N GLN A 87 -8.19 -3.98 7.53
CA GLN A 87 -9.43 -3.57 6.89
C GLN A 87 -9.71 -4.28 5.56
N PHE A 88 -8.71 -4.88 4.90
CA PHE A 88 -8.86 -5.54 3.61
C PHE A 88 -9.07 -7.05 3.71
N SER A 89 -9.17 -7.61 4.91
CA SER A 89 -9.22 -9.05 5.11
C SER A 89 -10.45 -9.74 4.50
N ASP A 90 -11.52 -9.04 4.15
CA ASP A 90 -12.70 -9.59 3.46
C ASP A 90 -12.77 -9.31 1.95
N LEU A 91 -11.68 -8.83 1.34
CA LEU A 91 -11.58 -8.54 -0.08
C LEU A 91 -10.84 -9.64 -0.85
N THR A 92 -11.28 -9.89 -2.08
CA THR A 92 -10.47 -10.67 -3.04
C THR A 92 -9.33 -9.83 -3.59
N ASP A 93 -8.36 -10.46 -4.22
CA ASP A 93 -7.20 -9.78 -4.82
C ASP A 93 -7.65 -8.83 -5.94
N GLU A 94 -8.65 -9.24 -6.74
CA GLU A 94 -9.20 -8.41 -7.81
C GLU A 94 -10.05 -7.25 -7.30
N GLU A 95 -10.81 -7.44 -6.21
CA GLU A 95 -11.57 -6.36 -5.57
C GLU A 95 -10.62 -5.30 -5.01
N PHE A 96 -9.55 -5.74 -4.33
CA PHE A 96 -8.53 -4.87 -3.77
C PHE A 96 -7.77 -4.10 -4.85
N ALA A 97 -7.20 -4.81 -5.84
CA ALA A 97 -6.43 -4.19 -6.92
C ALA A 97 -7.26 -3.16 -7.70
N ARG A 98 -8.56 -3.41 -7.92
CA ARG A 98 -9.41 -2.47 -8.65
C ARG A 98 -9.61 -1.12 -7.93
N SER A 99 -9.63 -1.12 -6.60
CA SER A 99 -10.12 0.02 -5.81
C SER A 99 -9.07 0.70 -4.93
N HIS A 100 -7.98 0.00 -4.59
CA HIS A 100 -6.98 0.49 -3.62
C HIS A 100 -5.59 0.69 -4.22
N THR A 101 -5.37 0.34 -5.49
CA THR A 101 -4.12 0.66 -6.21
C THR A 101 -4.37 1.82 -7.18
N GLY A 102 -3.86 1.79 -8.42
CA GLY A 102 -4.17 2.80 -9.44
C GLY A 102 -2.96 3.52 -10.03
N TYR A 103 -1.74 3.05 -9.81
CA TYR A 103 -0.59 3.54 -10.55
C TYR A 103 -0.62 2.98 -11.97
N LEU A 104 -0.55 3.88 -12.94
CA LEU A 104 -0.48 3.54 -14.36
C LEU A 104 0.91 3.89 -14.89
N PRO A 105 1.74 2.89 -15.26
CA PRO A 105 3.07 3.17 -15.79
C PRO A 105 2.97 3.98 -17.10
N PRO A 106 3.97 4.85 -17.37
CA PRO A 106 3.93 5.73 -18.53
C PRO A 106 3.86 4.95 -19.85
N LYS A 107 2.96 5.37 -20.74
CA LYS A 107 2.81 4.79 -22.09
C LYS A 107 4.07 4.94 -22.96
N HIS A 108 4.92 5.92 -22.65
CA HIS A 108 6.16 6.21 -23.34
C HIS A 108 7.32 6.46 -22.37
N SER A 109 8.49 5.90 -22.64
CA SER A 109 9.69 5.98 -21.78
C SER A 109 10.42 7.34 -21.84
N LYS A 110 9.72 8.46 -22.00
CA LYS A 110 10.36 9.78 -21.94
C LYS A 110 10.58 10.15 -20.48
N SER A 111 11.83 10.04 -20.04
CA SER A 111 12.24 10.43 -18.69
C SER A 111 12.34 11.95 -18.59
N HIS A 112 11.68 12.54 -17.60
CA HIS A 112 11.81 13.96 -17.26
C HIS A 112 13.07 14.15 -16.43
N ARG A 113 14.22 14.19 -17.11
CA ARG A 113 15.49 14.46 -16.43
C ARG A 113 15.69 15.95 -16.32
N ASN A 114 15.53 16.48 -15.12
CA ASN A 114 16.07 17.81 -14.84
C ASN A 114 17.57 17.69 -14.54
N ALA A 115 18.40 18.45 -15.26
CA ALA A 115 19.85 18.51 -15.04
C ALA A 115 20.23 19.29 -13.76
N SER A 116 19.23 19.78 -13.01
CA SER A 116 19.39 20.81 -11.97
C SER A 116 19.37 20.31 -10.53
N LEU A 117 19.12 19.02 -10.26
CA LEU A 117 19.71 18.44 -9.05
C LEU A 117 21.23 18.50 -9.24
N ARG A 118 21.83 19.58 -8.74
CA ARG A 118 23.21 19.54 -8.26
C ARG A 118 23.22 18.43 -7.23
N GLN A 119 23.61 17.23 -7.66
CA GLN A 119 23.72 16.04 -6.82
C GLN A 119 24.47 16.46 -5.56
N GLN A 120 23.74 16.72 -4.48
CA GLN A 120 24.32 17.31 -3.27
C GLN A 120 25.17 16.25 -2.55
N TYR A 121 24.90 14.98 -2.84
CA TYR A 121 25.59 13.81 -2.34
C TYR A 121 26.27 13.06 -3.49
N SER A 122 27.57 12.80 -3.33
CA SER A 122 28.27 11.81 -4.16
C SER A 122 27.95 10.40 -3.67
N ALA A 123 28.33 9.37 -4.44
CA ALA A 123 28.24 7.99 -3.99
C ALA A 123 29.04 7.80 -2.68
N GLY A 124 28.35 7.57 -1.56
CA GLY A 124 28.94 7.35 -0.24
C GLY A 124 28.71 8.46 0.80
N ASP A 125 28.18 9.63 0.41
CA ASP A 125 28.01 10.78 1.32
C ASP A 125 26.61 10.89 1.96
N VAL A 126 25.70 9.97 1.65
CA VAL A 126 24.34 9.97 2.20
C VAL A 126 24.34 9.55 3.67
N PRO A 127 23.52 10.17 4.54
CA PRO A 127 23.41 9.75 5.94
C PRO A 127 23.02 8.26 6.07
N GLU A 128 23.42 7.60 7.16
CA GLU A 128 23.10 6.17 7.38
C GLU A 128 21.60 5.90 7.53
N SER A 129 20.87 6.89 8.09
CA SER A 129 19.41 6.86 8.22
C SER A 129 18.84 8.26 8.08
N ILE A 130 17.64 8.34 7.51
CA ILE A 130 16.80 9.54 7.43
C ILE A 130 15.36 9.12 7.69
N ASP A 131 14.66 9.91 8.49
CA ASP A 131 13.21 9.85 8.63
C ASP A 131 12.62 11.26 8.45
N TRP A 132 11.92 11.47 7.34
CA TRP A 132 11.27 12.75 7.05
C TRP A 132 10.04 13.01 7.92
N VAL A 133 9.47 11.96 8.53
CA VAL A 133 8.39 12.11 9.53
C VAL A 133 8.95 12.80 10.77
N GLU A 134 10.09 12.32 11.30
CA GLU A 134 10.75 12.93 12.46
C GLU A 134 11.26 14.35 12.16
N LYS A 135 11.62 14.63 10.91
CA LYS A 135 12.01 15.97 10.44
C LYS A 135 10.81 16.91 10.21
N GLY A 136 9.58 16.43 10.42
CA GLY A 136 8.36 17.23 10.29
C GLY A 136 7.98 17.57 8.86
N ALA A 137 8.43 16.77 7.88
CA ALA A 137 8.17 16.98 6.44
C ALA A 137 7.11 16.01 5.88
N VAL A 138 6.29 15.42 6.74
CA VAL A 138 5.28 14.41 6.37
C VAL A 138 4.04 14.64 7.23
N ASN A 139 2.88 14.87 6.59
CA ASN A 139 1.59 15.02 7.28
C ASN A 139 1.10 13.70 7.93
N PRO A 140 0.04 13.70 8.74
CA PRO A 140 -0.62 12.46 9.17
C PRO A 140 -1.05 11.58 7.99
N ILE A 141 -1.17 10.27 8.22
CA ILE A 141 -1.62 9.30 7.20
C ILE A 141 -3.04 9.62 6.77
N LYS A 142 -3.30 9.49 5.46
CA LYS A 142 -4.64 9.63 4.87
C LYS A 142 -5.12 8.27 4.35
N ASN A 143 -6.40 8.20 3.99
CA ASN A 143 -7.03 7.01 3.41
C ASN A 143 -7.69 7.36 2.07
N GLN A 144 -7.28 6.69 1.00
CA GLN A 144 -7.85 6.86 -0.35
C GLN A 144 -9.21 6.16 -0.53
N GLY A 145 -9.63 5.33 0.43
CA GLY A 145 -10.88 4.59 0.35
C GLY A 145 -10.99 3.74 -0.91
N GLN A 146 -12.18 3.71 -1.52
CA GLN A 146 -12.50 2.88 -2.69
C GLN A 146 -12.27 3.59 -4.03
N CYS A 147 -11.24 4.43 -4.11
CA CYS A 147 -10.85 5.16 -5.32
C CYS A 147 -9.38 4.83 -5.65
N ALA A 148 -9.07 4.48 -6.91
CA ALA A 148 -7.72 4.12 -7.34
C ALA A 148 -6.82 5.36 -7.52
N SER A 149 -6.73 6.18 -6.48
CA SER A 149 -6.13 7.52 -6.47
C SER A 149 -4.76 7.60 -5.80
N CYS A 150 -4.12 6.45 -5.53
CA CYS A 150 -2.79 6.40 -4.91
C CYS A 150 -1.76 7.31 -5.61
N TRP A 151 -1.88 7.51 -6.91
CA TRP A 151 -1.05 8.42 -7.71
C TRP A 151 -1.14 9.88 -7.23
N ALA A 152 -2.33 10.34 -6.86
CA ALA A 152 -2.58 11.69 -6.36
C ALA A 152 -2.04 11.85 -4.94
N PHE A 153 -2.29 10.88 -4.06
CA PHE A 153 -1.75 10.86 -2.69
C PHE A 153 -0.22 10.84 -2.69
N SER A 154 0.39 10.06 -3.56
CA SER A 154 1.85 9.99 -3.69
C SER A 154 2.45 11.31 -4.16
N ALA A 155 1.83 11.95 -5.17
CA ALA A 155 2.25 13.26 -5.64
C ALA A 155 2.10 14.34 -4.56
N VAL A 156 0.93 14.42 -3.92
CA VAL A 156 0.64 15.40 -2.86
C VAL A 156 1.65 15.28 -1.72
N ALA A 157 1.87 14.09 -1.17
CA ALA A 157 2.79 13.91 -0.05
C ALA A 157 4.24 14.29 -0.42
N ALA A 158 4.68 14.09 -1.67
CA ALA A 158 5.98 14.58 -2.13
C ALA A 158 6.03 16.11 -2.25
N VAL A 159 4.95 16.77 -2.70
CA VAL A 159 4.84 18.23 -2.80
C VAL A 159 4.80 18.88 -1.40
N GLU A 160 4.04 18.31 -0.47
CA GLU A 160 3.99 18.75 0.93
C GLU A 160 5.38 18.70 1.56
N GLY A 161 6.08 17.57 1.38
CA GLY A 161 7.43 17.36 1.90
C GLY A 161 8.45 18.38 1.37
N ILE A 162 8.50 18.60 0.05
CA ILE A 162 9.43 19.61 -0.50
C ILE A 162 9.04 21.04 -0.08
N THR A 163 7.74 21.33 0.05
CA THR A 163 7.27 22.65 0.51
C THR A 163 7.75 22.92 1.92
N GLN A 164 7.65 21.94 2.82
CA GLN A 164 8.17 22.04 4.18
C GLN A 164 9.68 22.25 4.19
N ILE A 165 10.43 21.49 3.39
CA ILE A 165 11.90 21.57 3.36
C ILE A 165 12.37 22.95 2.90
N LYS A 166 11.62 23.60 1.99
CA LYS A 166 11.99 24.90 1.42
C LYS A 166 11.49 26.09 2.22
N SER A 167 10.28 26.02 2.76
CA SER A 167 9.60 27.15 3.41
C SER A 167 9.55 27.07 4.93
N GLY A 168 9.66 25.86 5.50
CA GLY A 168 9.40 25.58 6.91
C GLY A 168 7.93 25.34 7.24
N GLU A 169 7.01 25.53 6.29
CA GLU A 169 5.58 25.28 6.47
C GLU A 169 5.17 23.95 5.83
N LEU A 170 4.46 23.11 6.58
CA LEU A 170 3.90 21.85 6.08
C LEU A 170 2.41 22.06 5.77
N PRO A 171 2.04 22.38 4.51
CA PRO A 171 0.64 22.51 4.15
C PRO A 171 -0.04 21.15 4.09
N VAL A 172 -1.36 21.11 4.29
CA VAL A 172 -2.19 19.94 3.97
C VAL A 172 -2.87 20.22 2.64
N LEU A 173 -2.45 19.52 1.59
CA LEU A 173 -2.87 19.77 0.21
C LEU A 173 -3.98 18.80 -0.23
N SER A 174 -4.70 19.19 -1.29
CA SER A 174 -5.86 18.46 -1.79
C SER A 174 -5.49 17.41 -2.84
N GLU A 175 -5.71 16.13 -2.54
CA GLU A 175 -5.68 15.09 -3.56
C GLU A 175 -6.88 15.20 -4.51
N GLN A 176 -8.04 15.66 -4.02
CA GLN A 176 -9.26 15.78 -4.82
C GLN A 176 -9.11 16.76 -5.99
N GLN A 177 -8.37 17.85 -5.81
CA GLN A 177 -8.08 18.76 -6.93
C GLN A 177 -7.39 18.00 -8.06
N LEU A 178 -6.41 17.14 -7.76
CA LEU A 178 -5.71 16.37 -8.80
C LEU A 178 -6.67 15.38 -9.47
N ILE A 179 -7.48 14.67 -8.68
CA ILE A 179 -8.47 13.71 -9.18
C ILE A 179 -9.45 14.37 -10.14
N ASP A 180 -9.94 15.57 -9.81
CA ASP A 180 -10.97 16.25 -10.59
C ASP A 180 -10.43 17.05 -11.77
N CYS A 181 -9.22 17.60 -11.66
CA CYS A 181 -8.69 18.62 -12.59
C CYS A 181 -7.50 18.17 -13.45
N ASP A 182 -6.74 17.14 -13.05
CA ASP A 182 -5.65 16.62 -13.88
C ASP A 182 -6.18 15.72 -15.00
N THR A 183 -6.39 16.33 -16.16
CA THR A 183 -6.97 15.64 -17.33
C THR A 183 -6.02 14.68 -18.05
N GLU A 184 -4.73 14.64 -17.69
CA GLU A 184 -3.78 13.63 -18.21
C GLU A 184 -3.83 12.32 -17.42
N ASN A 185 -4.42 12.36 -16.21
CA ASN A 185 -4.75 11.20 -15.40
C ASN A 185 -6.25 10.84 -15.53
N ASN A 186 -6.66 9.72 -14.94
CA ASN A 186 -8.02 9.17 -15.08
C ASN A 186 -8.75 9.11 -13.73
N GLY A 187 -8.51 10.09 -12.85
CA GLY A 187 -9.19 10.17 -11.55
C GLY A 187 -9.08 8.87 -10.73
N CYS A 188 -10.23 8.30 -10.36
CA CYS A 188 -10.35 7.04 -9.63
C CYS A 188 -10.11 5.77 -10.45
N GLU A 189 -9.80 5.88 -11.75
CA GLU A 189 -9.35 4.77 -12.60
C GLU A 189 -7.81 4.67 -12.69
N GLY A 190 -7.10 5.60 -12.04
CA GLY A 190 -5.65 5.58 -11.91
C GLY A 190 -4.91 6.64 -12.71
N GLY A 191 -3.61 6.72 -12.43
CA GLY A 191 -2.77 7.79 -12.94
C GLY A 191 -1.29 7.62 -12.62
N LEU A 192 -0.52 8.63 -13.01
CA LEU A 192 0.92 8.72 -12.85
C LEU A 192 1.24 9.99 -12.03
N PRO A 193 2.01 9.89 -10.93
CA PRO A 193 2.41 11.06 -10.14
C PRO A 193 3.10 12.17 -10.94
N ASP A 194 3.84 11.82 -12.00
CA ASP A 194 4.52 12.79 -12.87
C ASP A 194 3.54 13.72 -13.60
N ASN A 195 2.40 13.18 -14.05
CA ASN A 195 1.34 13.98 -14.65
C ASN A 195 0.75 14.95 -13.62
N ALA A 196 0.60 14.51 -12.38
CA ALA A 196 0.12 15.37 -11.29
C ALA A 196 1.11 16.52 -11.02
N PHE A 197 2.41 16.25 -10.94
CA PHE A 197 3.41 17.30 -10.82
C PHE A 197 3.35 18.28 -12.01
N GLN A 198 3.22 17.75 -13.23
CA GLN A 198 3.10 18.55 -14.43
C GLN A 198 1.85 19.44 -14.43
N TYR A 199 0.70 18.93 -13.97
CA TYR A 199 -0.53 19.69 -13.76
C TYR A 199 -0.30 20.82 -12.75
N ILE A 200 0.28 20.54 -11.58
CA ILE A 200 0.53 21.56 -10.54
C ILE A 200 1.38 22.71 -11.09
N ILE A 201 2.40 22.41 -11.90
CA ILE A 201 3.24 23.42 -12.56
C ILE A 201 2.40 24.27 -13.53
N GLN A 202 1.58 23.64 -14.37
CA GLN A 202 0.74 24.33 -15.36
C GLN A 202 -0.35 25.17 -14.72
N ASN A 203 -0.98 24.65 -13.67
CA ASN A 203 -1.95 25.35 -12.83
C ASN A 203 -1.31 26.47 -11.99
N ARG A 204 0.03 26.48 -11.86
CA ARG A 204 0.81 27.41 -11.02
C ARG A 204 0.62 27.21 -9.52
N GLY A 205 0.22 26.01 -9.12
CA GLY A 205 0.11 25.59 -7.74
C GLY A 205 -1.00 24.57 -7.51
N ILE A 206 -1.20 24.23 -6.26
CA ILE A 206 -2.22 23.31 -5.76
C ILE A 206 -2.86 23.89 -4.50
N THR A 207 -4.15 23.66 -4.32
CA THR A 207 -4.97 24.15 -3.20
C THR A 207 -4.83 23.27 -1.95
N SER A 208 -5.38 23.74 -0.83
CA SER A 208 -5.40 22.99 0.42
C SER A 208 -6.55 21.99 0.49
N GLU A 209 -6.41 20.96 1.33
CA GLU A 209 -7.49 20.01 1.65
C GLU A 209 -8.76 20.72 2.14
N ASP A 210 -8.60 21.75 2.98
CA ASP A 210 -9.75 22.52 3.51
C ASP A 210 -10.52 23.27 2.41
N ALA A 211 -9.83 23.72 1.36
CA ALA A 211 -10.46 24.42 0.24
C ALA A 211 -11.11 23.45 -0.76
N TYR A 212 -10.55 22.25 -0.91
CA TYR A 212 -11.01 21.24 -1.86
C TYR A 212 -10.92 19.84 -1.23
N THR A 213 -11.94 19.50 -0.44
CA THR A 213 -11.98 18.29 0.38
C THR A 213 -12.06 17.00 -0.43
N TYR A 214 -11.42 15.95 0.08
CA TYR A 214 -11.47 14.60 -0.48
C TYR A 214 -12.84 13.91 -0.37
N HIS A 215 -13.24 13.23 -1.44
CA HIS A 215 -14.57 12.62 -1.59
C HIS A 215 -14.55 11.15 -2.03
N GLU A 216 -13.37 10.54 -2.22
CA GLU A 216 -13.24 9.13 -2.64
C GLU A 216 -13.94 8.79 -3.97
N MET A 217 -14.14 9.78 -4.84
CA MET A 217 -14.79 9.61 -6.13
C MET A 217 -14.39 10.72 -7.10
N ASP A 218 -14.61 10.49 -8.40
CA ASP A 218 -14.45 11.52 -9.42
C ASP A 218 -15.50 12.63 -9.24
N GLY A 219 -15.04 13.87 -9.26
CA GLY A 219 -15.84 15.07 -9.29
C GLY A 219 -15.74 15.82 -10.61
N THR A 220 -16.29 17.04 -10.62
CA THR A 220 -16.05 17.99 -11.70
C THR A 220 -15.09 19.04 -11.19
N CYS A 221 -14.03 19.33 -11.95
CA CYS A 221 -13.06 20.34 -11.58
C CYS A 221 -13.71 21.69 -11.24
N ASP A 222 -13.54 22.15 -10.01
CA ASP A 222 -13.98 23.46 -9.55
C ASP A 222 -12.88 24.51 -9.81
N SER A 223 -13.05 25.27 -10.91
CA SER A 223 -12.11 26.29 -11.34
C SER A 223 -11.89 27.43 -10.34
N THR A 224 -12.82 27.64 -9.41
CA THR A 224 -12.68 28.67 -8.36
C THR A 224 -11.84 28.16 -7.20
N LYS A 225 -11.95 26.87 -6.86
CA LYS A 225 -11.16 26.24 -5.79
C LYS A 225 -9.73 25.93 -6.24
N GLU A 226 -9.55 25.42 -7.47
CA GLU A 226 -8.22 25.05 -7.97
C GLU A 226 -7.26 26.27 -8.09
N ALA A 227 -7.83 27.47 -8.27
CA ALA A 227 -7.09 28.73 -8.36
C ALA A 227 -6.59 29.26 -6.99
N GLN A 228 -6.98 28.65 -5.87
CA GLN A 228 -6.60 29.04 -4.51
C GLN A 228 -5.33 28.32 -4.05
N HIS A 229 -4.19 28.66 -4.64
CA HIS A 229 -2.94 27.95 -4.40
C HIS A 229 -2.43 28.07 -2.95
N ALA A 230 -2.26 26.93 -2.28
CA ALA A 230 -1.61 26.77 -0.98
C ALA A 230 -0.11 26.40 -1.09
N ALA A 231 0.28 25.71 -2.18
CA ALA A 231 1.67 25.39 -2.46
C ALA A 231 1.98 25.47 -3.96
N ARG A 232 3.27 25.56 -4.29
CA ARG A 232 3.79 25.62 -5.67
C ARG A 232 5.05 24.79 -5.80
N ILE A 233 5.22 24.20 -6.98
CA ILE A 233 6.46 23.57 -7.43
C ILE A 233 6.85 24.19 -8.77
N THR A 234 8.14 24.26 -9.05
CA THR A 234 8.67 24.84 -10.29
C THR A 234 9.00 23.81 -11.35
N ASP A 235 9.30 22.57 -10.93
CA ASP A 235 9.68 21.47 -11.81
C ASP A 235 9.51 20.11 -11.09
N PHE A 236 9.76 19.00 -11.78
CA PHE A 236 9.92 17.67 -11.20
C PHE A 236 11.00 16.87 -11.95
N ALA A 237 11.45 15.76 -11.38
CA ALA A 237 12.49 14.97 -12.00
C ALA A 237 12.42 13.45 -11.76
N ASP A 238 12.77 12.76 -12.84
CA ASP A 238 13.17 11.37 -13.01
C ASP A 238 14.32 10.89 -12.12
N VAL A 239 14.10 10.07 -11.10
CA VAL A 239 15.22 9.32 -10.48
C VAL A 239 15.66 8.20 -11.44
N GLN A 240 16.96 8.05 -11.63
CA GLN A 240 17.48 6.91 -12.41
C GLN A 240 17.13 5.59 -11.70
N PRO A 241 16.73 4.54 -12.44
CA PRO A 241 16.46 3.24 -11.82
C PRO A 241 17.67 2.72 -11.04
N GLY A 242 17.44 2.29 -9.80
CA GLY A 242 18.49 1.79 -8.91
C GLY A 242 18.33 2.26 -7.46
N GLU A 243 18.54 1.36 -6.50
CA GLU A 243 18.48 1.71 -5.08
C GLU A 243 19.48 2.81 -4.67
N ASP A 244 20.67 2.85 -5.28
CA ASP A 244 21.67 3.89 -4.97
C ASP A 244 21.21 5.29 -5.38
N GLU A 245 20.52 5.40 -6.51
CA GLU A 245 20.01 6.68 -7.02
C GLU A 245 18.76 7.11 -6.25
N LEU A 246 17.89 6.16 -5.90
CA LEU A 246 16.78 6.40 -4.98
C LEU A 246 17.29 6.86 -3.61
N LEU A 247 18.36 6.26 -3.09
CA LEU A 247 18.94 6.61 -1.79
C LEU A 247 19.41 8.06 -1.77
N LYS A 248 20.09 8.51 -2.84
CA LYS A 248 20.53 9.91 -2.99
C LYS A 248 19.35 10.88 -3.08
N ALA A 249 18.26 10.49 -3.73
CA ALA A 249 17.07 11.31 -3.84
C ALA A 249 16.34 11.42 -2.49
N VAL A 250 16.09 10.29 -1.83
CA VAL A 250 15.43 10.23 -0.51
C VAL A 250 16.25 10.96 0.56
N ALA A 251 17.57 10.98 0.44
CA ALA A 251 18.42 11.73 1.36
C ALA A 251 18.19 13.25 1.31
N GLN A 252 17.54 13.76 0.26
CA GLN A 252 17.28 15.19 0.07
C GLN A 252 15.82 15.58 0.36
N GLN A 253 14.86 14.68 0.13
CA GLN A 253 13.42 14.92 0.32
C GLN A 253 12.61 13.61 0.23
N PRO A 254 11.32 13.58 0.61
CA PRO A 254 10.41 12.49 0.27
C PRO A 254 10.28 12.29 -1.25
N VAL A 255 10.22 11.03 -1.69
CA VAL A 255 10.22 10.65 -3.12
C VAL A 255 9.00 9.78 -3.44
N SER A 256 8.26 10.14 -4.48
CA SER A 256 7.15 9.33 -5.00
C SER A 256 7.70 8.15 -5.79
N VAL A 257 7.19 6.94 -5.55
CA VAL A 257 7.62 5.72 -6.23
C VAL A 257 6.44 4.88 -6.70
N GLY A 258 6.59 4.26 -7.86
CA GLY A 258 5.73 3.16 -8.29
C GLY A 258 6.21 1.85 -7.68
N ILE A 259 5.29 1.03 -7.19
CA ILE A 259 5.58 -0.26 -6.53
C ILE A 259 4.53 -1.30 -6.93
N ALA A 260 4.90 -2.58 -6.96
CA ALA A 260 3.92 -3.66 -6.96
C ALA A 260 3.32 -3.77 -5.55
N GLY A 261 2.00 -3.60 -5.42
CA GLY A 261 1.32 -3.48 -4.12
C GLY A 261 0.08 -4.36 -3.96
N ASN A 262 -0.30 -5.15 -4.96
CA ASN A 262 -1.49 -6.00 -4.90
C ASN A 262 -1.28 -7.41 -4.34
N GLY A 263 -0.03 -7.83 -4.09
CA GLY A 263 0.28 -9.14 -3.52
C GLY A 263 -0.37 -9.33 -2.14
N LEU A 264 -0.79 -10.57 -1.83
CA LEU A 264 -1.50 -10.88 -0.59
C LEU A 264 -0.66 -10.60 0.67
N GLU A 265 0.65 -10.84 0.62
CA GLU A 265 1.57 -10.53 1.73
C GLU A 265 1.70 -9.02 1.94
N PHE A 266 1.82 -8.24 0.85
CA PHE A 266 1.85 -6.77 0.92
C PHE A 266 0.54 -6.20 1.49
N ARG A 267 -0.60 -6.65 0.95
CA ARG A 267 -1.93 -6.25 1.43
C ARG A 267 -2.13 -6.56 2.91
N SER A 268 -1.63 -7.70 3.37
CA SER A 268 -1.84 -8.19 4.75
C SER A 268 -0.68 -7.82 5.69
N TYR A 269 0.24 -6.96 5.25
CA TYR A 269 1.39 -6.56 6.07
C TYR A 269 0.95 -5.98 7.42
N GLY A 270 1.52 -6.50 8.50
CA GLY A 270 1.23 -6.08 9.87
C GLY A 270 2.42 -5.45 10.62
N GLY A 271 3.64 -5.61 10.12
CA GLY A 271 4.84 -4.99 10.71
C GLY A 271 6.13 -5.78 10.50
N GLY A 272 7.26 -5.14 10.76
CA GLY A 272 8.61 -5.68 10.51
C GLY A 272 9.21 -5.22 9.17
N VAL A 273 10.39 -5.73 8.81
CA VAL A 273 11.03 -5.41 7.53
C VAL A 273 10.55 -6.39 6.47
N PHE A 274 9.70 -5.93 5.56
CA PHE A 274 9.11 -6.76 4.52
C PHE A 274 10.16 -7.24 3.51
N ASP A 275 10.27 -8.55 3.35
CA ASP A 275 11.09 -9.24 2.34
C ASP A 275 10.27 -10.24 1.50
N GLY A 276 8.94 -10.06 1.48
CA GLY A 276 7.97 -10.97 0.88
C GLY A 276 7.61 -10.68 -0.57
N ASP A 277 6.56 -11.38 -1.03
CA ASP A 277 6.01 -11.23 -2.38
C ASP A 277 5.00 -10.07 -2.47
N CYS A 278 5.13 -9.27 -3.52
CA CYS A 278 4.37 -8.05 -3.73
C CYS A 278 3.66 -8.00 -5.09
N GLY A 279 3.79 -9.05 -5.90
CA GLY A 279 3.26 -9.12 -7.27
C GLY A 279 4.31 -8.78 -8.33
N GLU A 280 3.93 -8.98 -9.60
CA GLU A 280 4.87 -8.93 -10.72
C GLU A 280 4.95 -7.56 -11.42
N THR A 281 3.93 -6.72 -11.24
CA THR A 281 3.77 -5.47 -12.00
C THR A 281 3.51 -4.28 -11.07
N LEU A 282 4.16 -3.14 -11.37
CA LEU A 282 3.87 -1.89 -10.66
C LEU A 282 2.43 -1.46 -10.90
N ASP A 283 1.68 -1.31 -9.82
CA ASP A 283 0.25 -0.99 -9.85
C ASP A 283 -0.18 -0.05 -8.74
N HIS A 284 0.71 0.26 -7.79
CA HIS A 284 0.48 1.17 -6.69
C HIS A 284 1.53 2.29 -6.64
N ALA A 285 1.16 3.44 -6.07
CA ALA A 285 2.06 4.58 -5.86
C ALA A 285 2.13 4.93 -4.37
N VAL A 286 3.34 5.05 -3.85
CA VAL A 286 3.62 5.38 -2.44
C VAL A 286 4.78 6.37 -2.35
N VAL A 287 5.00 6.94 -1.17
CA VAL A 287 6.13 7.85 -0.94
C VAL A 287 7.18 7.18 -0.05
N VAL A 288 8.42 7.14 -0.51
CA VAL A 288 9.56 6.80 0.35
C VAL A 288 9.88 8.04 1.20
N VAL A 289 9.63 7.93 2.50
CA VAL A 289 9.80 9.01 3.48
C VAL A 289 11.03 8.80 4.36
N GLY A 290 11.80 7.75 4.12
CA GLY A 290 13.02 7.51 4.87
C GLY A 290 13.65 6.17 4.56
N TYR A 291 14.75 5.91 5.25
CA TYR A 291 15.47 4.65 5.23
C TYR A 291 16.31 4.52 6.49
N GLY A 292 16.68 3.29 6.84
CA GLY A 292 17.48 3.02 8.02
C GLY A 292 18.01 1.61 8.06
N THR A 293 18.42 1.20 9.26
CA THR A 293 18.84 -0.15 9.61
C THR A 293 18.20 -0.54 10.94
N SER A 294 17.60 -1.72 11.02
CA SER A 294 17.11 -2.34 12.26
C SER A 294 17.81 -3.68 12.49
N GLU A 295 17.44 -4.40 13.55
CA GLU A 295 17.95 -5.75 13.82
C GLU A 295 17.62 -6.74 12.68
N GLU A 296 16.52 -6.50 11.96
CA GLU A 296 16.09 -7.29 10.80
C GLU A 296 16.80 -6.90 9.49
N GLY A 297 17.62 -5.84 9.49
CA GLY A 297 18.41 -5.40 8.34
C GLY A 297 18.11 -3.98 7.87
N LYS A 298 18.60 -3.65 6.67
CA LYS A 298 18.39 -2.33 6.05
C LYS A 298 16.99 -2.24 5.47
N PHE A 299 16.36 -1.08 5.62
CA PHE A 299 15.01 -0.86 5.10
C PHE A 299 14.84 0.51 4.45
N TRP A 300 13.85 0.59 3.56
CA TRP A 300 13.12 1.78 3.17
C TRP A 300 11.91 1.96 4.07
N LYS A 301 11.57 3.18 4.46
CA LYS A 301 10.30 3.50 5.13
C LYS A 301 9.38 4.15 4.11
N ILE A 302 8.28 3.48 3.80
CA ILE A 302 7.26 4.02 2.91
C ILE A 302 6.06 4.54 3.70
N ARG A 303 5.46 5.62 3.20
CA ARG A 303 4.14 6.12 3.58
C ARG A 303 3.14 5.60 2.56
N ASN A 304 2.10 4.93 3.05
CA ASN A 304 0.99 4.46 2.23
C ASN A 304 -0.24 5.40 2.34
N SER A 305 -1.27 5.14 1.55
CA SER A 305 -2.55 5.89 1.47
C SER A 305 -3.76 5.04 1.85
N TRP A 306 -3.56 4.00 2.66
CA TRP A 306 -4.60 3.05 3.05
C TRP A 306 -5.15 3.27 4.46
N GLY A 307 -4.83 4.40 5.09
CA GLY A 307 -5.20 4.67 6.49
C GLY A 307 -4.30 3.98 7.51
N GLU A 308 -4.42 4.42 8.77
CA GLU A 308 -3.55 4.02 9.87
C GLU A 308 -3.75 2.57 10.33
N THR A 309 -4.88 1.94 9.97
CA THR A 309 -5.17 0.56 10.38
C THR A 309 -4.45 -0.50 9.54
N TRP A 310 -3.72 -0.08 8.50
CA TRP A 310 -2.86 -0.96 7.70
C TRP A 310 -1.40 -0.79 8.09
N GLY A 311 -0.64 -1.89 8.13
CA GLY A 311 0.80 -1.87 8.39
C GLY A 311 1.17 -1.29 9.75
N GLU A 312 2.30 -0.58 9.79
CA GLU A 312 2.82 0.09 10.98
C GLU A 312 2.23 1.51 11.05
N GLU A 313 0.98 1.61 11.47
CA GLU A 313 0.23 2.90 11.53
C GLU A 313 0.20 3.62 10.17
N GLY A 314 -0.04 2.89 9.08
CA GLY A 314 -0.06 3.40 7.70
C GLY A 314 1.31 3.43 7.00
N TYR A 315 2.38 3.08 7.71
CA TYR A 315 3.73 2.94 7.15
C TYR A 315 4.09 1.47 6.93
N MET A 316 5.15 1.27 6.15
CA MET A 316 5.75 -0.04 5.97
C MET A 316 7.26 0.09 5.81
N ARG A 317 7.99 -0.83 6.45
CA ARG A 317 9.42 -0.99 6.22
C ARG A 317 9.63 -2.09 5.19
N ILE A 318 10.34 -1.76 4.11
CA ILE A 318 10.63 -2.70 3.00
C ILE A 318 12.13 -2.94 2.95
N GLN A 319 12.56 -4.18 2.76
CA GLN A 319 13.97 -4.53 2.65
C GLN A 319 14.69 -3.67 1.60
N ARG A 320 15.88 -3.20 1.98
CA ARG A 320 16.78 -2.41 1.13
C ARG A 320 18.11 -3.13 0.94
N GLY A 321 18.67 -3.10 -0.26
CA GLY A 321 19.93 -3.77 -0.58
C GLY A 321 19.77 -5.28 -0.82
N GLY A 322 18.63 -5.68 -1.38
CA GLY A 322 18.37 -7.07 -1.80
C GLY A 322 19.06 -7.44 -3.12
N GLU A 323 18.69 -8.58 -3.70
CA GLU A 323 19.33 -9.07 -4.95
C GLU A 323 18.97 -8.24 -6.19
N SER A 324 17.79 -7.61 -6.19
CA SER A 324 17.30 -6.79 -7.30
C SER A 324 17.81 -5.36 -7.19
N SER A 325 18.52 -4.88 -8.23
CA SER A 325 18.93 -3.48 -8.33
C SER A 325 17.74 -2.51 -8.43
N ASN A 326 16.58 -2.99 -8.89
CA ASN A 326 15.34 -2.23 -8.93
C ASN A 326 14.63 -2.14 -7.57
N GLY A 327 15.25 -2.67 -6.50
CA GLY A 327 14.63 -2.81 -5.19
C GLY A 327 13.57 -3.92 -5.17
N LEU A 328 13.21 -4.36 -3.96
CA LEU A 328 12.10 -5.27 -3.75
C LEU A 328 10.78 -4.64 -4.25
N CYS A 329 9.89 -5.42 -4.87
CA CYS A 329 8.64 -4.90 -5.46
C CYS A 329 8.82 -3.86 -6.59
N GLY A 330 10.05 -3.72 -7.10
CA GLY A 330 10.39 -2.72 -8.10
C GLY A 330 10.40 -1.28 -7.59
N LEU A 331 10.47 -1.04 -6.27
CA LEU A 331 10.31 0.30 -5.67
C LEU A 331 11.33 1.33 -6.14
N ALA A 332 12.49 0.90 -6.66
CA ALA A 332 13.55 1.75 -7.17
C ALA A 332 13.62 1.77 -8.70
N SER A 333 12.60 1.22 -9.39
CA SER A 333 12.54 1.20 -10.86
C SER A 333 11.89 2.44 -11.46
N ARG A 334 10.94 3.07 -10.74
CA ARG A 334 10.18 4.24 -11.15
C ARG A 334 9.96 5.15 -9.96
N ALA A 335 10.76 6.20 -9.88
CA ALA A 335 10.72 7.16 -8.80
C ALA A 335 10.88 8.57 -9.34
N SER A 336 10.16 9.51 -8.75
CA SER A 336 10.20 10.92 -9.12
C SER A 336 9.96 11.82 -7.91
N TYR A 337 10.45 13.05 -8.00
CA TYR A 337 10.28 14.04 -6.94
C TYR A 337 10.06 15.44 -7.53
N PRO A 338 9.23 16.27 -6.88
CA PRO A 338 9.03 17.66 -7.28
C PRO A 338 10.17 18.55 -6.77
N SER A 339 10.35 19.71 -7.42
CA SER A 339 11.28 20.78 -7.02
C SER A 339 10.51 22.08 -6.78
N ALA A 340 10.77 22.72 -5.63
CA ALA A 340 10.15 24.00 -5.24
C ALA A 340 11.19 25.11 -4.99
#